data_AF-A0A950CZJ3-F1
#
_entry.id   AF-A0A950CZJ3-F1
#
_cell.length_a   1.000
_cell.length_b   1.000
_cell.length_c   1.000
_cell.angle_alpha   90.00
_cell.angle_beta   90.00
_cell.angle_gamma   90.00
#
_symmetry.space_group_name_H-M   'P 1'
#
loop_
_entity.id
_entity.type
_entity.pdbx_description
1 polymer ?
#
loop_
_entity_poly.entity_id
_entity_poly.type
_entity_poly.pdbx_seq_one_letter_code
_entity_poly.pdbx_strand_id
1 'polypeptide(L)'
;PLRASYGRLMARNGPDFFKERFRKGLPTSVDELEWQAPILVGLDELGLAPTIKAHSIIADLRDPPRAGGSDGLVPYNSAHLDGVASELLVSSGHLCQDRPAVIREVRRILVEHLSP
;
A
#
# COMPACT_ATOMS: atom_id res chain seq x y z
N PRO A 1 -22.06 18.34 -3.14
CA PRO A 1 -21.11 18.54 -4.27
C PRO A 1 -20.67 17.23 -4.95
N LEU A 2 -19.98 16.34 -4.25
CA LEU A 2 -19.45 15.07 -4.79
C LEU A 2 -20.53 14.08 -5.26
N ARG A 3 -21.56 13.82 -4.43
CA ARG A 3 -22.68 12.93 -4.80
C ARG A 3 -23.43 13.41 -6.05
N ALA A 4 -23.59 14.73 -6.22
CA ALA A 4 -24.21 15.29 -7.41
C ALA A 4 -23.33 15.13 -8.65
N SER A 5 -22.01 15.27 -8.50
CA SER A 5 -21.05 14.98 -9.58
C SER A 5 -21.06 13.51 -9.97
N TYR A 6 -21.12 12.60 -9.00
CA TYR A 6 -21.28 11.16 -9.23
C TYR A 6 -22.55 10.86 -10.04
N GLY A 7 -23.70 11.39 -9.62
CA GLY A 7 -24.96 11.20 -10.34
C GLY A 7 -24.88 11.69 -11.79
N ARG A 8 -24.26 12.85 -12.03
CA ARG A 8 -24.02 13.35 -13.40
C ARG A 8 -23.07 12.46 -14.20
N LEU A 9 -22.02 11.93 -13.57
CA LEU A 9 -21.07 11.04 -14.22
C LEU A 9 -21.75 9.74 -14.64
N MET A 10 -22.56 9.13 -13.77
CA MET A 10 -23.32 7.92 -14.10
C MET A 10 -24.33 8.16 -15.21
N ALA A 11 -25.10 9.27 -15.15
CA ALA A 11 -26.12 9.58 -16.14
C ALA A 11 -25.56 9.90 -17.55
N ARG A 12 -24.28 10.31 -17.64
CA ARG A 12 -23.62 10.67 -18.91
C ARG A 12 -22.87 9.54 -19.59
N ASN A 13 -22.78 8.37 -18.95
CA ASN A 13 -22.07 7.22 -19.48
C ASN A 13 -23.02 6.03 -19.65
N GLY A 14 -22.70 5.11 -20.57
CA GLY A 14 -23.48 3.89 -20.76
C GLY A 14 -23.45 2.98 -19.53
N PRO A 15 -24.43 2.05 -19.38
CA PRO A 15 -24.57 1.21 -18.18
C PRO A 15 -23.33 0.34 -17.87
N ASP A 16 -22.53 0.01 -18.88
CA ASP A 16 -21.33 -0.84 -18.76
C ASP A 16 -20.01 -0.06 -18.80
N PHE A 17 -20.05 1.28 -18.86
CA PHE A 17 -18.84 2.09 -18.91
C PHE A 17 -18.00 1.95 -17.63
N PHE A 18 -18.65 1.92 -16.47
CA PHE A 18 -17.99 1.75 -15.17
C PHE A 18 -18.09 0.30 -14.69
N LYS A 19 -17.01 -0.23 -14.12
CA LYS A 19 -17.03 -1.51 -13.38
C LYS A 19 -18.06 -1.45 -12.25
N GLU A 20 -18.66 -2.59 -11.90
CA GLU A 20 -19.77 -2.69 -10.95
C GLU A 20 -19.54 -1.97 -9.63
N ARG A 21 -18.34 -2.08 -9.02
CA ARG A 21 -18.04 -1.40 -7.75
C ARG A 21 -18.25 0.12 -7.83
N PHE A 22 -17.88 0.73 -8.95
CA PHE A 22 -17.98 2.18 -9.14
C PHE A 22 -19.39 2.61 -9.52
N ARG A 23 -20.31 1.67 -9.78
CA ARG A 23 -21.75 1.92 -9.96
C ARG A 23 -22.53 1.83 -8.64
N LYS A 24 -22.00 1.10 -7.66
CA LYS A 24 -22.62 0.95 -6.32
C LYS A 24 -22.46 2.19 -5.44
N GLY A 25 -21.50 3.06 -5.75
CA GLY A 25 -21.31 4.32 -5.06
C GLY A 25 -19.95 4.96 -5.33
N LEU A 26 -19.74 6.11 -4.70
CA LEU A 26 -18.42 6.72 -4.63
C LEU A 26 -17.52 5.87 -3.72
N PRO A 27 -16.32 5.47 -4.18
CA PRO A 27 -15.34 4.82 -3.31
C PRO A 27 -14.99 5.70 -2.12
N THR A 28 -14.76 5.06 -0.99
CA THR A 28 -14.27 5.67 0.25
C THR A 28 -12.90 5.09 0.59
N SER A 29 -12.18 5.74 1.51
CA SER A 29 -10.90 5.23 2.00
C SER A 29 -11.04 3.86 2.68
N VAL A 30 -12.20 3.53 3.25
CA VAL A 30 -12.45 2.19 3.82
C VAL A 30 -12.53 1.13 2.72
N ASP A 31 -13.09 1.46 1.56
CA ASP A 31 -13.15 0.56 0.39
C ASP A 31 -11.77 0.35 -0.26
N GLU A 32 -10.76 1.15 0.10
CA GLU A 32 -9.36 0.98 -0.31
C GLU A 32 -8.58 0.08 0.67
N LEU A 33 -9.07 -0.14 1.89
CA LEU A 33 -8.46 -1.09 2.83
C LEU A 33 -8.80 -2.55 2.48
N GLU A 34 -9.71 -2.77 1.52
CA GLU A 34 -9.99 -4.10 1.00
C GLU A 34 -8.79 -4.61 0.20
N TRP A 35 -8.37 -5.85 0.48
CA TRP A 35 -7.22 -6.50 -0.16
C TRP A 35 -7.25 -6.42 -1.70
N GLN A 36 -8.43 -6.55 -2.29
CA GLN A 36 -8.63 -6.56 -3.73
C GLN A 36 -9.23 -5.25 -4.25
N ALA A 37 -9.02 -4.14 -3.54
CA ALA A 37 -9.42 -2.83 -4.00
C ALA A 37 -8.85 -2.57 -5.41
N PRO A 38 -9.68 -2.45 -6.46
CA PRO A 38 -9.20 -2.44 -7.85
C PRO A 38 -8.29 -1.27 -8.20
N ILE A 39 -8.34 -0.18 -7.43
CA ILE A 39 -7.39 0.93 -7.57
C ILE A 39 -6.00 0.48 -7.11
N LEU A 40 -5.89 -0.18 -5.95
CA LEU A 40 -4.61 -0.65 -5.43
C LEU A 40 -4.03 -1.79 -6.28
N VAL A 41 -4.87 -2.74 -6.71
CA VAL A 41 -4.44 -3.81 -7.64
C VAL A 41 -3.90 -3.20 -8.95
N GLY A 42 -4.62 -2.23 -9.53
CA GLY A 42 -4.15 -1.56 -10.74
C GLY A 42 -2.86 -0.76 -10.54
N LEU A 43 -2.64 -0.19 -9.35
CA LEU A 43 -1.39 0.50 -9.01
C LEU A 43 -0.22 -0.48 -8.85
N ASP A 44 -0.44 -1.63 -8.22
CA ASP A 44 0.55 -2.69 -8.08
C ASP A 44 0.95 -3.27 -9.45
N GLU A 45 -0.02 -3.53 -10.33
CA GLU A 45 0.21 -4.01 -11.71
C GLU A 45 1.02 -3.04 -12.57
N LEU A 46 0.91 -1.72 -12.34
CA LEU A 46 1.73 -0.71 -13.03
C LEU A 46 3.21 -0.81 -12.63
N GLY A 47 3.49 -1.31 -11.43
CA GLY A 47 4.83 -1.46 -10.87
C GLY A 47 5.51 -0.15 -10.51
N LEU A 48 6.66 -0.28 -9.84
CA LEU A 48 7.53 0.84 -9.51
C LEU A 48 8.20 1.40 -10.77
N ALA A 49 8.21 2.72 -10.90
CA ALA A 49 8.92 3.38 -12.00
C ALA A 49 10.44 3.08 -11.89
N PRO A 50 11.12 2.70 -13.00
CA PRO A 50 12.53 2.29 -12.95
C PRO A 50 13.50 3.35 -12.42
N THR A 51 13.11 4.62 -12.44
CA THR A 51 13.91 5.75 -11.94
C THR A 51 13.76 5.96 -10.43
N ILE A 52 12.84 5.26 -9.77
CA ILE A 52 12.56 5.41 -8.34
C ILE A 52 13.16 4.23 -7.58
N LYS A 53 13.97 4.53 -6.55
CA LYS A 53 14.43 3.53 -5.59
C LYS A 53 13.45 3.46 -4.42
N ALA A 54 12.70 2.36 -4.35
CA ALA A 54 11.81 2.09 -3.23
C ALA A 54 12.48 1.18 -2.19
N HIS A 55 12.09 1.33 -0.92
CA HIS A 55 12.55 0.47 0.18
C HIS A 55 11.34 0.12 1.07
N SER A 56 11.25 -1.12 1.53
CA SER A 56 10.17 -1.62 2.38
C SER A 56 10.66 -1.92 3.79
N ILE A 57 9.85 -1.53 4.79
CA ILE A 57 10.04 -1.91 6.20
C ILE A 57 8.71 -2.53 6.64
N ILE A 58 8.69 -3.84 6.84
CA ILE A 58 7.46 -4.60 7.11
C ILE A 58 7.53 -5.18 8.52
N ALA A 59 6.48 -4.90 9.31
CA ALA A 59 6.36 -5.44 10.66
C ALA A 59 5.80 -6.87 10.64
N ASP A 60 6.25 -7.69 11.58
CA ASP A 60 5.76 -9.04 11.84
C ASP A 60 5.68 -9.25 13.36
N LEU A 61 4.55 -9.75 13.85
CA LEU A 61 4.35 -10.02 15.28
C LEU A 61 5.29 -11.12 15.82
N ARG A 62 5.92 -11.91 14.94
CA ARG A 62 6.83 -12.99 15.32
C ARG A 62 8.23 -12.46 15.66
N ASP A 63 8.94 -13.20 16.50
CA ASP A 63 10.34 -12.99 16.83
C ASP A 63 11.10 -14.35 16.73
N PRO A 64 12.00 -14.54 15.76
CA PRO A 64 12.39 -13.58 14.72
C PRO A 64 11.29 -13.36 13.67
N PRO A 65 11.25 -12.18 13.03
CA PRO A 65 10.32 -11.90 11.96
C PRO A 65 10.71 -12.69 10.70
N ARG A 66 9.74 -13.08 9.88
CA ARG A 66 9.98 -13.83 8.62
C ARG A 66 8.92 -13.50 7.56
N ALA A 67 9.17 -13.87 6.31
CA ALA A 67 8.18 -13.72 5.25
C ALA A 67 6.88 -14.49 5.57
N GLY A 68 5.75 -14.05 5.02
CA GLY A 68 4.43 -14.65 5.27
C GLY A 68 3.89 -14.40 6.68
N GLY A 69 4.33 -13.31 7.34
CA GLY A 69 3.86 -12.88 8.66
C GLY A 69 2.70 -11.92 8.61
N SER A 70 2.43 -11.27 9.74
CA SER A 70 1.52 -10.12 9.81
C SER A 70 1.90 -9.26 11.00
N ASP A 71 1.69 -7.95 10.86
CA ASP A 71 1.82 -6.97 11.94
C ASP A 71 0.58 -6.91 12.87
N GLY A 72 -0.39 -7.80 12.65
CA GLY A 72 -1.66 -7.85 13.37
C GLY A 72 -2.84 -7.17 12.66
N LEU A 73 -2.57 -6.43 11.58
CA LEU A 73 -3.60 -5.82 10.73
C LEU A 73 -3.37 -6.12 9.25
N VAL A 74 -2.12 -5.93 8.79
CA VAL A 74 -1.68 -6.12 7.42
C VAL A 74 -0.80 -7.38 7.35
N PRO A 75 -1.23 -8.41 6.59
CA PRO A 75 -0.39 -9.55 6.27
C PRO A 75 0.77 -9.18 5.32
N TYR A 76 1.90 -9.87 5.48
CA TYR A 76 3.13 -9.66 4.70
C TYR A 76 2.86 -9.63 3.18
N ASN A 77 2.04 -10.54 2.66
CA ASN A 77 1.75 -10.61 1.22
C ASN A 77 1.04 -9.36 0.67
N SER A 78 0.36 -8.56 1.51
CA SER A 78 -0.24 -7.28 1.09
C SER A 78 0.75 -6.11 1.23
N ALA A 79 1.71 -6.21 2.15
CA ALA A 79 2.72 -5.17 2.38
C ALA A 79 3.95 -5.32 1.46
N HIS A 80 4.19 -6.54 0.97
CA HIS A 80 5.32 -6.85 0.09
C HIS A 80 5.14 -6.23 -1.29
N LEU A 81 6.21 -5.66 -1.82
CA LEU A 81 6.28 -5.09 -3.16
C LEU A 81 7.52 -5.62 -3.87
N ASP A 82 7.35 -6.10 -5.09
CA ASP A 82 8.46 -6.50 -5.95
C ASP A 82 9.25 -5.28 -6.43
N GLY A 83 10.56 -5.47 -6.67
CA GLY A 83 11.43 -4.44 -7.24
C GLY A 83 11.92 -3.37 -6.27
N VAL A 84 11.68 -3.52 -4.96
CA VAL A 84 12.31 -2.66 -3.94
C VAL A 84 13.81 -2.91 -3.83
N ALA A 85 14.57 -1.86 -3.58
CA ALA A 85 16.03 -1.91 -3.42
C ALA A 85 16.45 -2.58 -2.09
N SER A 86 15.60 -2.50 -1.06
CA SER A 86 15.74 -3.31 0.15
C SER A 86 14.39 -3.58 0.80
N GLU A 87 14.28 -4.70 1.50
CA GLU A 87 13.17 -5.03 2.37
C GLU A 87 13.69 -5.48 3.74
N LEU A 88 13.23 -4.81 4.80
CA LEU A 88 13.56 -5.17 6.18
C LEU A 88 12.32 -5.68 6.90
N LEU A 89 12.42 -6.86 7.51
CA LEU A 89 11.41 -7.38 8.43
C LEU A 89 11.75 -7.03 9.88
N VAL A 90 10.79 -6.48 10.61
CA VAL A 90 10.97 -6.04 12.00
C VAL A 90 9.96 -6.74 12.91
N SER A 91 10.43 -7.29 14.04
CA SER A 91 9.53 -7.84 15.06
C SER A 91 8.74 -6.72 15.74
N SER A 92 7.49 -6.54 15.32
CA SER A 92 6.58 -5.49 15.80
C SER A 92 5.14 -5.72 15.40
N GLY A 93 4.21 -5.02 16.07
CA GLY A 93 2.85 -4.83 15.58
C GLY A 93 2.74 -3.63 14.64
N HIS A 94 1.55 -3.43 14.09
CA HIS A 94 1.22 -2.44 13.05
C HIS A 94 1.75 -1.02 13.32
N LEU A 95 1.63 -0.55 14.56
CA LEU A 95 2.21 0.72 14.99
C LEU A 95 3.67 0.51 15.41
N CYS A 96 4.57 0.45 14.43
CA CYS A 96 5.99 0.15 14.63
C CYS A 96 6.94 1.34 14.47
N GLN A 97 6.43 2.52 14.11
CA GLN A 97 7.24 3.68 13.73
C GLN A 97 8.15 4.22 14.83
N ASP A 98 7.83 3.96 16.10
CA ASP A 98 8.62 4.35 17.27
C ASP A 98 9.70 3.32 17.64
N ARG A 99 9.72 2.16 16.98
CA ARG A 99 10.67 1.07 17.26
C ARG A 99 12.08 1.50 16.87
N PRO A 100 13.09 1.28 17.75
CA PRO A 100 14.48 1.60 17.42
C PRO A 100 15.00 0.91 16.15
N ALA A 101 14.51 -0.30 15.83
CA ALA A 101 14.88 -0.98 14.59
C ALA A 101 14.34 -0.24 13.35
N VAL A 102 13.08 0.20 13.37
CA VAL A 102 12.46 0.95 12.27
C VAL A 102 13.14 2.31 12.09
N ILE A 103 13.34 3.07 13.16
CA ILE A 103 14.01 4.37 13.12
C ILE A 103 15.43 4.25 12.54
N ARG A 104 16.18 3.22 12.94
CA ARG A 104 17.53 2.98 12.42
C ARG A 104 17.52 2.67 10.93
N GLU A 105 16.54 1.90 10.45
CA GLU A 105 16.44 1.58 9.03
C GLU A 105 16.05 2.79 8.19
N VAL A 106 15.09 3.60 8.65
CA VAL A 106 14.76 4.87 8.01
C VAL A 106 15.99 5.76 7.92
N ARG A 107 16.75 5.91 9.01
CA ARG A 107 18.01 6.67 9.01
C ARG A 107 19.03 6.09 8.01
N ARG A 108 19.17 4.76 7.95
CA ARG A 108 20.10 4.09 7.01
C ARG A 108 19.73 4.44 5.56
N ILE A 109 18.46 4.33 5.20
CA ILE A 109 17.94 4.68 3.87
C ILE A 109 18.18 6.16 3.56
N LEU A 110 17.87 7.07 4.49
CA LEU A 110 18.09 8.51 4.28
C LEU A 110 19.58 8.85 4.07
N VAL A 111 20.48 8.19 4.80
CA VAL A 111 21.93 8.38 4.64
C VAL A 111 22.42 7.77 3.32
N GLU A 112 21.86 6.63 2.88
CA GLU A 112 22.18 6.01 1.59
C GLU A 112 21.94 6.97 0.41
N HIS A 113 20.86 7.76 0.47
CA HIS A 113 20.47 8.70 -0.60
C HIS A 113 20.88 10.16 -0.30
N LEU A 114 21.78 10.39 0.65
CA LEU A 114 22.20 11.75 1.03
C LEU A 114 23.07 12.43 -0.03
N SER A 115 23.75 11.66 -0.88
CA SER A 115 24.62 12.18 -1.94
C SER A 115 23.93 12.08 -3.32
N PRO A 116 24.02 13.12 -4.16
CA PRO A 116 23.38 13.18 -5.47
C PRO A 116 23.94 12.17 -6.50
#